data_AF-A0A5J4P674-F1
#
_entry.id   AF-A0A5J4P674-F1
#
_cell.length_a   1.000
_cell.length_b   1.000
_cell.length_c   1.000
_cell.angle_alpha   90.00
_cell.angle_beta   90.00
_cell.angle_gamma   90.00
#
_symmetry.space_group_name_H-M   'P 1'
#
loop_
_entity.id
_entity.type
_entity.pdbx_description
1 polymer ?
#
loop_
_entity_poly.entity_id
_entity_poly.type
_entity_poly.pdbx_seq_one_letter_code
_entity_poly.pdbx_strand_id
1 'polypeptide(L)' 'SAHEDDDIQDAEEYVEETLALKDMEKEMIRKALDKHRGKRKYAARDLNISERTLYRKINEYGLERKRKS' A
#
# COMPACT_ATOMS: atom_id res chain seq x y z
N SER A 1 -8.50 16.97 44.77
CA SER A 1 -7.79 15.85 44.14
C SER A 1 -8.50 15.64 42.82
N ALA A 2 -7.94 16.20 41.75
CA ALA A 2 -8.61 16.33 40.46
C ALA A 2 -7.74 15.65 39.41
N HIS A 3 -8.32 14.59 38.84
CA HIS A 3 -8.18 14.07 37.48
C HIS A 3 -6.77 13.97 36.90
N GLU A 4 -6.21 12.77 36.95
CA GLU A 4 -5.11 12.31 36.09
C GLU A 4 -5.54 10.97 35.46
N ASP A 5 -6.40 11.03 34.44
CA ASP A 5 -6.79 9.89 33.60
C ASP A 5 -6.92 10.39 32.14
N ASP A 6 -5.81 10.81 31.54
CA ASP A 6 -5.75 11.22 30.13
C ASP A 6 -4.32 10.94 29.62
N ASP A 7 -4.02 9.73 29.12
CA ASP A 7 -2.92 9.49 28.16
C ASP A 7 -2.82 8.04 27.61
N ILE A 8 -3.90 7.34 27.30
CA ILE A 8 -3.80 6.05 26.56
C ILE A 8 -4.89 5.96 25.50
N GLN A 9 -4.80 6.77 24.44
CA GLN A 9 -5.58 6.61 23.21
C GLN A 9 -4.73 6.66 21.92
N ASP A 10 -3.39 6.61 22.02
CA ASP A 10 -2.52 6.90 20.87
C ASP A 10 -2.13 5.64 20.05
N ALA A 11 -2.03 4.48 20.71
CA ALA A 11 -1.48 3.27 20.06
C ALA A 11 -2.46 2.56 19.10
N GLU A 12 -3.75 2.59 19.39
CA GLU A 12 -4.77 1.90 18.58
C GLU A 12 -5.15 2.69 17.31
N GLU A 13 -5.26 4.02 17.42
CA GLU A 13 -5.50 4.92 16.30
C GLU A 13 -4.37 4.86 15.26
N TYR A 14 -3.11 4.87 15.72
CA TYR A 14 -1.94 4.77 14.84
C TYR A 14 -1.90 3.45 14.07
N VAL A 15 -2.26 2.33 14.72
CA VAL A 15 -2.28 1.02 14.06
C VAL A 15 -3.36 0.97 12.98
N GLU A 16 -4.56 1.50 13.25
CA GLU A 16 -5.66 1.53 12.28
C GLU A 16 -5.30 2.39 11.06
N GLU A 17 -4.71 3.57 11.26
CA GLU A 17 -4.28 4.44 10.16
C GLU A 17 -3.23 3.76 9.27
N THR A 18 -2.23 3.09 9.87
CA THR A 18 -1.19 2.40 9.08
C THR A 18 -1.72 1.24 8.26
N LEU A 19 -2.75 0.53 8.75
CA LEU A 19 -3.43 -0.52 8.01
C LEU A 19 -4.21 0.06 6.82
N ALA A 20 -4.97 1.13 7.05
CA ALA A 20 -5.72 1.82 6.00
C ALA A 20 -4.81 2.34 4.89
N LEU A 21 -3.66 2.92 5.23
CA LEU A 21 -2.67 3.40 4.25
C LEU A 21 -2.11 2.27 3.39
N LYS A 22 -1.82 1.10 3.97
CA LYS A 22 -1.34 -0.07 3.22
C LYS A 22 -2.39 -0.61 2.26
N ASP A 23 -3.65 -0.63 2.66
CA ASP A 23 -4.76 -1.08 1.81
C ASP A 23 -5.00 -0.11 0.65
N MET A 24 -4.96 1.20 0.91
CA MET A 24 -5.00 2.22 -0.13
C MET A 24 -3.84 2.09 -1.11
N GLU A 25 -2.60 1.92 -0.61
CA GLU A 25 -1.42 1.70 -1.44
C GLU A 25 -1.59 0.46 -2.34
N LYS A 26 -2.05 -0.65 -1.77
CA LYS A 26 -2.31 -1.90 -2.49
C LYS A 26 -3.35 -1.71 -3.59
N GLU A 27 -4.44 -0.99 -3.32
CA GLU A 27 -5.49 -0.72 -4.30
C GLU A 27 -4.99 0.17 -5.45
N MET A 28 -4.24 1.24 -5.13
CA MET A 28 -3.63 2.12 -6.13
C MET A 28 -2.69 1.36 -7.05
N ILE A 29 -1.83 0.49 -6.49
CA ILE A 29 -0.93 -0.36 -7.27
C ILE A 29 -1.72 -1.30 -8.18
N ARG A 30 -2.77 -1.94 -7.66
CA ARG A 30 -3.64 -2.83 -8.45
C ARG A 30 -4.27 -2.09 -9.63
N LYS A 31 -4.84 -0.91 -9.40
CA LYS A 31 -5.47 -0.08 -10.43
C LYS A 31 -4.47 0.37 -11.50
N ALA A 32 -3.28 0.83 -11.10
CA ALA A 32 -2.25 1.24 -12.03
C ALA A 32 -1.76 0.08 -12.90
N LEU A 33 -1.58 -1.11 -12.31
CA LEU A 33 -1.23 -2.31 -13.06
C LEU A 33 -2.32 -2.72 -14.04
N ASP A 34 -3.59 -2.69 -13.64
CA ASP A 34 -4.70 -3.06 -14.53
C ASP A 34 -4.84 -2.08 -15.69
N LYS A 35 -4.81 -0.77 -15.41
CA LYS A 35 -4.81 0.32 -16.41
C LYS A 35 -3.74 0.12 -17.48
N HIS A 36 -2.54 -0.29 -17.06
CA HIS A 36 -1.39 -0.51 -17.96
C HIS A 36 -1.21 -1.96 -18.39
N ARG A 37 -2.22 -2.82 -18.19
CA ARG A 37 -2.21 -4.26 -18.56
C ARG A 37 -0.99 -5.02 -18.04
N GLY A 38 -0.55 -4.69 -16.83
CA GLY A 38 0.60 -5.28 -16.14
C GLY A 38 1.96 -4.70 -16.56
N LYS A 39 2.01 -3.67 -17.43
CA LYS A 39 3.28 -3.03 -17.81
C LYS A 39 3.84 -2.17 -16.67
N ARG A 40 4.71 -2.77 -15.85
CA ARG A 40 5.33 -2.18 -14.65
C ARG A 40 5.93 -0.78 -14.88
N LYS A 41 6.65 -0.56 -15.98
CA LYS A 41 7.22 0.75 -16.34
C LYS A 41 6.19 1.89 -16.35
N TYR A 42 5.03 1.67 -16.94
CA TYR A 42 4.00 2.71 -17.03
C TYR A 42 3.23 2.86 -15.73
N ALA A 43 2.93 1.75 -15.05
CA ALA A 43 2.29 1.78 -13.74
C ALA A 43 3.15 2.52 -12.69
N ALA A 44 4.47 2.28 -12.70
CA ALA A 44 5.41 2.94 -11.80
C ALA A 44 5.45 4.45 -12.05
N ARG A 45 5.40 4.86 -13.32
CA ARG A 45 5.35 6.27 -13.71
C ARG A 45 4.05 6.95 -13.24
N ASP A 46 2.90 6.28 -13.38
CA ASP A 46 1.62 6.82 -12.91
C ASP A 46 1.57 6.98 -11.38
N LEU A 47 2.24 6.07 -10.66
CA LEU A 47 2.34 6.10 -9.19
C LEU A 47 3.49 6.99 -8.68
N ASN A 48 4.25 7.61 -9.59
CA ASN A 48 5.43 8.42 -9.27
C ASN A 48 6.48 7.69 -8.40
N ILE A 49 6.72 6.40 -8.68
CA ILE A 49 7.73 5.57 -8.00
C ILE A 49 8.64 4.89 -9.01
N SER A 50 9.79 4.39 -8.54
CA SER A 50 10.67 3.60 -9.40
C SER A 50 10.07 2.22 -9.72
N GLU A 51 10.45 1.64 -10.87
CA GLU A 51 10.06 0.25 -11.20
C GLU A 51 10.51 -0.75 -10.13
N ARG A 52 11.65 -0.49 -9.48
CA ARG A 52 12.16 -1.30 -8.36
C ARG A 52 11.25 -1.24 -7.15
N THR A 53 10.77 -0.05 -6.80
CA THR A 53 9.81 0.15 -5.70
C THR A 53 8.50 -0.56 -6.00
N LEU A 54 7.96 -0.36 -7.20
CA LEU A 54 6.73 -1.03 -7.63
C LEU A 54 6.87 -2.56 -7.59
N TYR A 55 8.00 -3.10 -8.06
CA TYR A 55 8.26 -4.54 -8.01
C TYR A 55 8.24 -5.10 -6.59
N ARG A 56 8.91 -4.44 -5.64
CA ARG A 56 8.90 -4.87 -4.23
C ARG A 56 7.50 -4.88 -3.65
N LYS A 57 6.71 -3.84 -3.91
CA LYS A 57 5.33 -3.73 -3.44
C LYS A 57 4.39 -4.77 -4.07
N ILE A 58 4.57 -5.08 -5.35
CA ILE A 58 3.84 -6.17 -6.01
C ILE A 58 4.07 -7.49 -5.29
N ASN A 59 5.32 -7.80 -4.93
CA ASN A 59 5.66 -9.03 -4.22
C ASN A 59 5.12 -9.02 -2.79
N GLU A 60 5.30 -7.90 -2.06
CA GLU A 60 4.80 -7.70 -0.69
C GLU A 60 3.28 -7.91 -0.60
N TYR A 61 2.54 -7.43 -1.59
CA TYR A 61 1.08 -7.55 -1.64
C TYR A 61 0.56 -8.77 -2.40
N GLY A 62 1.43 -9.62 -2.94
CA GLY A 62 1.03 -10.80 -3.72
C GLY A 62 0.26 -10.46 -5.01
N LEU A 63 0.56 -9.31 -5.63
CA LEU A 63 -0.08 -8.82 -6.85
C LEU A 63 0.56 -9.36 -8.14
N GLU A 64 1.49 -10.33 -8.04
CA GLU A 64 2.16 -10.91 -9.19
C GLU A 64 1.15 -11.63 -10.11
N ARG A 65 1.20 -11.32 -11.41
CA ARG A 65 0.47 -12.09 -12.41
C ARG A 65 1.10 -13.48 -12.49
N LYS A 66 0.39 -14.50 -12.01
CA LYS A 66 0.74 -15.90 -12.30
C LYS A 66 0.80 -16.07 -13.81
N ARG A 67 2.00 -16.31 -14.35
CA ARG A 67 2.12 -16.73 -15.75
C ARG A 67 1.44 -18.10 -15.81
N LYS A 68 0.36 -18.22 -16.59
CA LYS A 68 -0.15 -19.55 -16.95
C LYS A 68 0.96 -20.23 -17.75
N SER A 69 1.56 -21.25 -17.16
CA SER A 69 2.36 -22.25 -17.86
C SER A 69 1.48 -23.05 -18.81
#